data_AF-A0A956X7K8-F1
#
_entry.id   AF-A0A956X7K8-F1
#
_cell.length_a   1.000
_cell.length_b   1.000
_cell.length_c   1.000
_cell.angle_alpha   90.00
_cell.angle_beta   90.00
_cell.angle_gamma   90.00
#
_symmetry.space_group_name_H-M   'P 1'
#
loop_
_entity.id
_entity.type
_entity.pdbx_description
1 polymer ?
#
loop_
_entity_poly.entity_id
_entity_poly.type
_entity_poly.pdbx_seq_one_letter_code
_entity_poly.pdbx_strand_id
1 'polypeptide(L)'
;MNALCTFDYEIAVTYPDGKVLKDNGEFEISFPDSALKELDEIDIYGELVFVVLDAFHKEVTERGGLLDNPDVAVSIRNITWD
;
A
#
# COMPACT_ATOMS: atom_id res chain seq x y z
N MET A 1 -17.82 7.03 13.76
CA MET A 1 -17.01 5.92 14.28
C MET A 1 -16.13 5.49 13.12
N ASN A 2 -14.94 4.98 13.39
CA ASN A 2 -14.02 4.56 12.35
C ASN A 2 -13.84 3.05 12.50
N ALA A 3 -13.73 2.37 11.37
CA ALA A 3 -13.28 1.00 11.31
C ALA A 3 -11.76 0.99 11.18
N LEU A 4 -11.10 0.11 11.92
CA LEU A 4 -9.68 -0.16 11.77
C LEU A 4 -9.51 -1.32 10.79
N CYS A 5 -8.68 -1.11 9.77
CA CYS A 5 -8.30 -2.11 8.81
C CYS A 5 -6.84 -2.45 9.00
N THR A 6 -6.56 -3.72 9.26
CA THR A 6 -5.20 -4.25 9.35
C THR A 6 -4.98 -5.26 8.24
N PHE A 7 -3.84 -5.19 7.57
CA PHE A 7 -3.53 -6.07 6.45
C PHE A 7 -2.03 -6.28 6.27
N ASP A 8 -1.67 -7.46 5.76
CA ASP A 8 -0.31 -7.76 5.34
C ASP A 8 -0.08 -7.26 3.92
N TYR A 9 1.10 -6.69 3.66
CA TYR A 9 1.51 -6.27 2.32
C TYR A 9 2.86 -6.87 1.91
N GLU A 10 3.00 -7.10 0.61
CA GLU A 10 4.27 -7.34 -0.07
C GLU A 10 4.36 -6.35 -1.24
N ILE A 11 5.45 -5.59 -1.33
CA ILE A 11 5.74 -4.68 -2.45
C ILE A 11 7.04 -5.08 -3.13
N ALA A 12 7.04 -5.04 -4.46
CA ALA A 12 8.23 -5.20 -5.29
C ALA A 12 8.31 -4.07 -6.31
N VAL A 13 9.46 -3.40 -6.35
CA VAL A 13 9.77 -2.29 -7.25
C VAL A 13 10.93 -2.70 -8.13
N THR A 14 10.67 -2.78 -9.44
CA THR A 14 11.66 -3.13 -10.46
C THR A 14 12.10 -1.87 -11.18
N TYR A 15 13.38 -1.55 -11.07
CA TYR A 15 14.00 -0.41 -11.75
C TYR A 15 14.30 -0.74 -13.22
N PRO A 16 14.49 0.27 -14.08
CA PRO A 16 14.85 0.06 -15.50
C PRO A 16 16.14 -0.73 -15.73
N ASP A 17 17.06 -0.77 -14.75
CA ASP A 17 18.30 -1.55 -14.80
C ASP A 17 18.08 -3.03 -14.41
N GLY A 18 16.84 -3.43 -14.11
CA GLY A 18 16.47 -4.77 -13.69
C GLY A 18 16.68 -5.05 -12.20
N LYS A 19 17.16 -4.08 -11.42
CA LYS A 19 17.26 -4.22 -9.96
C LYS A 19 15.86 -4.27 -9.36
N VAL A 20 15.64 -5.22 -8.45
CA VAL A 20 14.37 -5.36 -7.73
C VAL A 20 14.57 -5.02 -6.26
N LEU A 21 13.80 -4.06 -5.76
CA LEU A 21 13.67 -3.73 -4.34
C LEU A 21 12.39 -4.38 -3.84
N LYS A 22 12.46 -5.08 -2.71
CA LYS A 22 11.31 -5.76 -2.11
C LYS A 22 11.17 -5.33 -0.68
N ASP A 23 9.92 -5.18 -0.25
CA ASP A 23 9.58 -4.92 1.15
C ASP A 23 8.28 -5.64 1.51
N ASN A 24 8.08 -5.90 2.79
CA ASN A 24 6.86 -6.49 3.31
C ASN A 24 6.64 -6.09 4.78
N GLY A 25 5.39 -6.14 5.21
CA GLY A 25 5.04 -5.85 6.58
C GLY A 25 3.53 -5.86 6.78
N GLU A 26 3.12 -5.25 7.87
CA GLU A 26 1.72 -5.06 8.25
C GLU A 26 1.42 -3.57 8.24
N PHE A 27 0.25 -3.21 7.71
CA PHE A 27 -0.30 -1.86 7.79
C PHE A 27 -1.56 -1.85 8.65
N GLU A 28 -1.72 -0.77 9.41
CA GLU A 28 -2.98 -0.43 10.08
C GLU A 28 -3.45 0.93 9.56
N ILE A 29 -4.70 1.00 9.12
CA ILE A 29 -5.32 2.23 8.64
C ILE A 29 -6.73 2.38 9.20
N SER A 30 -7.08 3.60 9.56
CA SER A 30 -8.42 3.94 10.04
C SER A 30 -9.27 4.48 8.90
N PHE A 31 -10.35 3.76 8.57
CA PHE A 31 -11.35 4.21 7.60
C PHE A 31 -12.55 4.83 8.33
N PRO A 32 -13.06 5.98 7.87
CA PRO A 32 -14.33 6.48 8.38
C PRO A 32 -15.45 5.51 7.97
N ASP A 33 -16.36 5.16 8.88
CA ASP A 33 -17.45 4.19 8.61
C ASP A 33 -18.33 4.57 7.40
N SER A 34 -18.39 5.86 7.06
CA SER A 34 -19.10 6.34 5.86
C SER A 34 -18.44 5.84 4.58
N ALA A 35 -17.11 5.80 4.52
CA ALA A 35 -16.39 5.32 3.34
C ALA A 35 -16.67 3.82 3.09
N LEU A 36 -16.82 3.01 4.14
CA LEU A 36 -17.16 1.59 3.99
C LEU A 36 -18.58 1.33 3.48
N LYS A 37 -19.47 2.32 3.55
CA LYS A 37 -20.84 2.22 3.03
C LYS A 37 -20.97 2.78 1.61
N GLU A 38 -20.02 3.62 1.21
CA GLU A 38 -20.06 4.37 -0.05
C GLU A 38 -19.10 3.80 -1.11
N LEU A 39 -18.02 3.14 -0.69
CA LEU A 39 -17.02 2.56 -1.57
C LEU A 39 -17.36 1.10 -1.90
N ASP A 40 -17.22 0.74 -3.17
CA ASP A 40 -17.25 -0.65 -3.59
C ASP A 40 -15.96 -1.35 -3.12
N GLU A 41 -16.00 -2.69 -3.03
CA GLU A 41 -14.86 -3.49 -2.56
C GLU A 41 -13.56 -3.17 -3.35
N ILE A 42 -13.66 -2.96 -4.67
CA ILE A 42 -12.53 -2.60 -5.53
C ILE A 42 -11.88 -1.28 -5.11
N ASP A 43 -12.69 -0.28 -4.74
CA ASP A 43 -12.18 1.03 -4.33
C ASP A 43 -11.44 0.92 -2.99
N ILE A 44 -11.95 0.09 -2.07
CA ILE A 44 -11.28 -0.20 -0.79
C ILE A 44 -9.90 -0.83 -1.04
N TYR A 45 -9.80 -1.86 -1.88
CA TYR A 45 -8.50 -2.45 -2.23
C TYR A 45 -7.55 -1.44 -2.90
N GLY A 46 -8.10 -0.55 -3.73
CA GLY A 46 -7.34 0.55 -4.33
C GLY A 46 -6.71 1.47 -3.28
N GLU A 47 -7.47 1.84 -2.25
CA GLU A 47 -6.98 2.64 -1.12
C GLU A 47 -5.90 1.92 -0.32
N LEU A 48 -6.06 0.62 -0.04
CA LEU A 48 -5.03 -0.17 0.66
C LEU A 48 -3.71 -0.20 -0.12
N VAL A 49 -3.79 -0.42 -1.44
CA VAL A 49 -2.62 -0.39 -2.34
C VAL A 49 -2.00 1.01 -2.34
N PHE A 50 -2.81 2.07 -2.40
CA PHE A 50 -2.32 3.45 -2.41
C PHE A 50 -1.53 3.79 -1.15
N VAL A 51 -2.00 3.38 0.02
CA VAL A 51 -1.32 3.63 1.31
C VAL A 51 0.04 2.93 1.36
N VAL A 52 0.13 1.69 0.89
CA VAL A 52 1.41 0.97 0.78
C VAL A 52 2.37 1.71 -0.15
N LEU A 53 1.88 2.16 -1.31
CA LEU A 53 2.68 2.90 -2.29
C LEU A 53 3.18 4.24 -1.74
N ASP A 54 2.33 5.00 -1.06
CA ASP A 54 2.68 6.30 -0.48
C ASP A 54 3.75 6.16 0.61
N ALA A 55 3.56 5.22 1.53
CA ALA A 55 4.54 4.96 2.59
C ALA A 55 5.89 4.51 2.03
N PHE A 56 5.88 3.60 1.06
CA PHE A 56 7.10 3.15 0.40
C PHE A 56 7.79 4.31 -0.36
N HIS A 57 7.02 5.10 -1.10
CA HIS A 57 7.53 6.26 -1.82
C HIS A 57 8.21 7.27 -0.88
N LYS A 58 7.58 7.54 0.27
CA LYS A 58 8.13 8.42 1.29
C LYS A 58 9.46 7.88 1.86
N GLU A 59 9.51 6.61 2.24
CA GLU A 59 10.72 5.98 2.77
C GLU A 59 11.88 6.02 1.76
N VAL A 60 11.61 5.70 0.49
CA VAL A 60 12.63 5.72 -0.57
C VAL A 60 13.12 7.14 -0.82
N THR A 61 12.22 8.11 -0.86
CA THR A 61 12.56 9.52 -1.08
C THR A 61 13.41 10.09 0.08
N GLU A 62 13.07 9.77 1.32
CA GLU A 62 13.84 10.17 2.51
C GLU A 62 15.28 9.59 2.51
N ARG A 63 15.47 8.43 1.89
CA ARG A 63 16.80 7.80 1.69
C ARG A 63 17.55 8.33 0.46
N GLY A 64 17.01 9.33 -0.23
CA GLY A 64 17.62 9.92 -1.43
C GLY A 64 17.46 9.07 -2.69
N GLY A 65 16.53 8.10 -2.69
CA GLY A 65 16.20 7.32 -3.88
C GLY A 65 15.34 8.11 -4.86
N LEU A 66 15.57 7.92 -6.16
CA LEU A 66 14.71 8.41 -7.24
C LEU A 66 13.98 7.21 -7.86
N LEU A 67 12.65 7.27 -7.88
CA LEU A 67 11.80 6.30 -8.54
C LEU A 67 11.46 6.84 -9.94
N ASP A 68 12.37 6.70 -10.89
CA ASP A 68 12.17 7.13 -12.27
C ASP A 68 11.60 5.96 -13.09
N ASN A 69 10.28 5.99 -13.37
CA ASN A 69 9.50 4.95 -14.05
C ASN A 69 9.73 3.50 -13.56
N PRO A 70 9.57 3.20 -12.25
CA PRO A 70 9.63 1.83 -11.78
C PRO A 70 8.39 1.03 -12.21
N ASP A 71 8.59 -0.26 -12.46
CA ASP A 71 7.49 -1.23 -12.49
C ASP A 71 7.21 -1.69 -11.05
N VAL A 72 5.95 -1.59 -10.60
CA VAL A 72 5.58 -1.81 -9.19
C VAL A 72 4.49 -2.86 -9.07
N ALA A 73 4.74 -3.88 -8.26
CA ALA A 73 3.77 -4.89 -7.89
C ALA A 73 3.49 -4.81 -6.39
N VAL A 74 2.21 -4.78 -6.04
CA VAL A 74 1.73 -4.80 -4.64
C VAL A 74 0.78 -5.98 -4.46
N SER A 75 0.95 -6.72 -3.38
CA SER A 75 0.07 -7.82 -2.97
C SER A 75 -0.41 -7.56 -1.56
N ILE A 76 -1.74 -7.51 -1.37
CA ILE A 76 -2.40 -7.35 -0.07
C ILE A 76 -3.02 -8.68 0.35
N ARG A 77 -2.85 -9.07 1.62
CA ARG A 77 -3.37 -10.33 2.18
C ARG A 77 -3.85 -10.13 3.62
N ASN A 78 -4.57 -11.13 4.14
CA ASN A 78 -4.97 -11.24 5.55
C ASN A 78 -5.67 -9.98 6.09
N ILE A 79 -6.61 -9.43 5.32
CA ILE A 79 -7.34 -8.20 5.71
C ILE A 79 -8.30 -8.52 6.86
N THR A 80 -8.19 -7.75 7.95
CA THR A 80 -9.08 -7.78 9.10
C THR A 80 -9.69 -6.41 9.36
N TRP A 81 -10.95 -6.39 9.79
CA TRP A 81 -11.72 -5.18 10.08
C TRP A 81 -12.23 -5.23 11.52
N ASP A 82 -11.91 -4.21 12.32
CA ASP A 82 -12.37 -4.01 13.70
C ASP A 82 -13.19 -2.72 13.87
#